data_AF-A0A941DPL2-F1
#
_entry.id   AF-A0A941DPL2-F1
#
_cell.length_a   1.000
_cell.length_b   1.000
_cell.length_c   1.000
_cell.angle_alpha   90.00
_cell.angle_beta   90.00
_cell.angle_gamma   90.00
#
_symmetry.space_group_name_H-M   'P 1'
#
loop_
_entity.id
_entity.type
_entity.pdbx_description
1 polymer ?
#
loop_
_entity_poly.entity_id
_entity_poly.type
_entity_poly.pdbx_seq_one_letter_code
_entity_poly.pdbx_strand_id
1 'polypeptide(L)'
;DGTIPRKRLAEVLTGIAAMEQKYGLCCANVFHAGDGNLHPLIMFDANQEGEFLRAEAFGAEILELCVAVGGTITGEHGVGIEKINSMCVQFTQTELNAFFAVKKAFDTA
;
A
#
# COMPACT_ATOMS: atom_id res chain seq x y z
N ASP A 1 -3.48 0.73 4.67
CA ASP A 1 -2.54 0.13 5.65
C ASP A 1 -1.46 -0.68 4.93
N GLY A 2 -0.29 -0.82 5.56
CA GLY A 2 0.82 -1.68 5.14
C GLY A 2 1.74 -1.93 6.33
N THR A 3 2.58 -2.97 6.30
CA THR A 3 3.54 -3.23 7.39
C THR A 3 4.96 -3.02 6.93
N ILE A 4 5.85 -2.70 7.86
CA ILE A 4 7.29 -2.57 7.64
C ILE A 4 8.08 -3.16 8.81
N PRO A 5 9.34 -3.56 8.59
CA PRO A 5 10.23 -3.84 9.71
C PRO A 5 10.39 -2.60 10.59
N ARG A 6 10.16 -2.75 11.90
CA ARG A 6 10.19 -1.63 12.88
C ARG A 6 11.43 -0.73 12.78
N LYS A 7 12.58 -1.30 12.43
CA LYS A 7 13.86 -0.58 12.26
C LYS A 7 13.87 0.37 11.04
N ARG A 8 12.91 0.25 10.12
CA ARG A 8 12.79 1.05 8.89
C ARG A 8 11.75 2.18 9.01
N LEU A 9 11.12 2.37 10.18
CA LEU A 9 10.06 3.37 10.37
C LEU A 9 10.50 4.79 9.96
N ALA A 10 11.67 5.23 10.40
CA ALA A 10 12.17 6.58 10.07
C ALA A 10 12.41 6.77 8.56
N GLU A 11 12.92 5.74 7.88
CA GLU A 11 13.14 5.76 6.43
C GLU A 11 11.81 5.86 5.68
N VAL A 12 10.83 5.04 6.08
CA VAL A 12 9.52 5.03 5.42
C VAL A 12 8.79 6.35 5.61
N LEU A 13 8.87 6.94 6.81
CA LEU A 13 8.31 8.28 7.05
C LEU A 13 8.98 9.37 6.22
N THR A 14 10.29 9.27 6.02
CA THR A 14 11.03 10.20 5.16
C THR A 14 10.61 10.03 3.70
N GLY A 15 10.41 8.79 3.25
CA GLY A 15 9.87 8.48 1.92
C GLY A 15 8.47 9.07 1.71
N ILE A 16 7.57 8.88 2.67
CA ILE A 16 6.20 9.45 2.61
C ILE A 16 6.25 10.97 2.53
N ALA A 17 7.09 11.64 3.34
CA ALA A 17 7.24 13.09 3.28
C ALA A 17 7.74 13.61 1.92
N ALA A 18 8.64 12.86 1.25
CA ALA A 18 9.05 13.18 -0.11
C ALA A 18 7.91 12.97 -1.12
N MET A 19 7.09 11.94 -0.93
CA MET A 19 5.92 11.68 -1.76
C MET A 19 4.83 12.74 -1.57
N GLU A 20 4.65 13.31 -0.38
CA GLU A 20 3.73 14.45 -0.17
C GLU A 20 4.07 15.62 -1.12
N GLN A 21 5.36 15.90 -1.32
CA GLN A 21 5.83 16.92 -2.27
C GLN A 21 5.61 16.48 -3.72
N LYS A 22 5.87 15.21 -4.04
CA LYS A 22 5.69 14.64 -5.39
C LYS A 22 4.23 14.72 -5.85
N TYR A 23 3.30 14.37 -4.98
CA TYR A 23 1.87 14.30 -5.30
C TYR A 23 1.12 15.60 -4.98
N GLY A 24 1.72 16.51 -4.21
CA GLY A 24 1.07 17.74 -3.77
C GLY A 24 -0.16 17.46 -2.90
N LEU A 25 -0.09 16.43 -2.06
CA LEU A 25 -1.13 16.01 -1.11
C LEU A 25 -0.48 15.76 0.25
N CYS A 26 -1.18 16.11 1.33
CA CYS A 26 -0.71 15.85 2.68
C CYS A 26 -1.06 14.44 3.13
N CYS A 27 -0.25 13.83 3.99
CA CYS A 27 -0.45 12.50 4.54
C CYS A 27 -0.24 12.52 6.06
N ALA A 28 -1.34 12.38 6.81
CA ALA A 28 -1.24 12.14 8.24
C ALA A 28 -0.90 10.67 8.47
N ASN A 29 0.03 10.36 9.36
CA ASN A 29 0.42 8.98 9.60
C ASN A 29 0.06 8.52 11.02
N VAL A 30 -0.60 7.37 11.13
CA VAL A 30 -0.92 6.69 12.40
C VAL A 30 -0.27 5.30 12.37
N PHE A 31 0.17 4.78 13.52
CA PHE A 31 0.89 3.50 13.54
C PHE A 31 0.61 2.67 14.78
N HIS A 32 0.66 1.36 14.59
CA HIS A 32 0.99 0.43 15.64
C HIS A 32 2.51 0.20 15.61
N ALA A 33 3.28 1.14 16.17
CA ALA A 33 4.75 1.09 16.06
C ALA A 33 5.38 -0.19 16.65
N GLY A 34 4.67 -0.87 17.57
CA GLY A 34 5.12 -2.11 18.21
C GLY A 34 5.19 -3.32 17.28
N ASP A 35 4.36 -3.35 16.23
CA ASP A 35 4.31 -4.42 15.22
C ASP A 35 4.72 -3.93 13.81
N GLY A 36 4.83 -2.61 13.61
CA GLY A 36 5.27 -2.03 12.34
C GLY A 36 4.14 -1.79 11.35
N ASN A 37 2.88 -1.86 11.79
CA ASN A 37 1.72 -1.55 10.95
C ASN A 37 1.51 -0.04 10.81
N LEU A 38 1.46 0.43 9.56
CA LEU A 38 1.30 1.82 9.16
C LEU A 38 -0.13 2.07 8.64
N HIS A 39 -0.69 3.20 9.05
CA HIS A 39 -1.94 3.76 8.57
C HIS A 39 -1.69 5.16 8.01
N PRO A 40 -1.17 5.26 6.77
CA PRO A 40 -1.08 6.54 6.06
C PRO A 40 -2.49 7.00 5.66
N LEU A 41 -2.83 8.24 6.02
CA LEU A 41 -4.10 8.89 5.77
C LEU A 41 -3.84 10.07 4.82
N ILE A 42 -3.95 9.79 3.52
CA ILE A 42 -3.78 10.79 2.47
C ILE A 42 -5.01 11.70 2.44
N MET A 43 -4.79 13.00 2.62
CA MET A 43 -5.83 14.01 2.61
C MET A 43 -6.01 14.54 1.18
N PHE A 44 -7.21 14.36 0.64
CA PHE A 44 -7.57 14.82 -0.70
C PHE A 44 -9.05 15.25 -0.71
N ASP A 45 -9.40 16.15 -1.62
CA ASP A 45 -10.78 16.57 -1.89
C ASP A 45 -11.26 15.90 -3.19
N ALA A 46 -12.22 14.99 -3.07
CA ALA A 46 -12.80 14.27 -4.20
C ALA A 46 -13.51 15.18 -5.22
N ASN A 47 -13.81 16.43 -4.85
CA ASN A 47 -14.39 17.43 -5.75
C ASN A 47 -13.32 18.19 -6.56
N GLN A 48 -12.04 18.11 -6.17
CA GLN A 48 -10.95 18.66 -6.97
C GLN A 48 -10.53 17.66 -8.03
N GLU A 49 -10.59 18.08 -9.29
CA GLU A 49 -10.26 17.21 -10.41
C GLU A 49 -8.84 16.64 -10.28
N GLY A 50 -8.74 15.32 -10.38
CA GLY A 50 -7.47 14.60 -10.33
C GLY A 50 -6.88 14.37 -8.94
N GLU A 51 -7.42 14.94 -7.86
CA GLU A 51 -6.92 14.68 -6.50
C GLU A 51 -7.10 13.23 -6.06
N PHE A 52 -8.26 12.64 -6.37
CA PHE A 52 -8.49 11.23 -6.10
C PHE A 52 -7.46 10.32 -6.77
N LEU A 53 -7.19 10.52 -8.06
CA LEU A 53 -6.21 9.73 -8.81
C LEU A 53 -4.77 9.93 -8.27
N ARG A 54 -4.42 11.15 -7.86
CA ARG A 54 -3.14 11.41 -7.18
C ARG A 54 -3.07 10.71 -5.84
N ALA A 55 -4.16 10.67 -5.08
CA ALA A 55 -4.22 9.97 -3.80
C ALA A 55 -4.08 8.45 -3.97
N GLU A 56 -4.73 7.85 -4.98
CA GLU A 56 -4.54 6.43 -5.31
C GLU A 56 -3.09 6.11 -5.71
N ALA A 57 -2.48 6.94 -6.58
CA ALA A 57 -1.10 6.77 -6.98
C ALA A 57 -0.12 6.94 -5.81
N PHE A 58 -0.36 7.92 -4.94
CA PHE A 58 0.40 8.13 -3.72
C PHE A 58 0.28 6.91 -2.80
N GLY A 59 -0.94 6.43 -2.54
CA GLY A 59 -1.17 5.22 -1.75
C GLY A 59 -0.42 4.00 -2.31
N ALA A 60 -0.49 3.77 -3.62
CA ALA A 60 0.21 2.68 -4.29
C ALA A 60 1.74 2.75 -4.09
N GLU A 61 2.35 3.94 -4.24
CA GLU A 61 3.80 4.11 -4.04
C GLU A 61 4.24 3.94 -2.58
N ILE A 62 3.38 4.30 -1.61
CA ILE A 62 3.64 3.98 -0.19
C ILE A 62 3.68 2.45 0.00
N LEU A 63 2.75 1.71 -0.62
CA LEU A 63 2.73 0.24 -0.52
C LEU A 63 3.94 -0.39 -1.21
N GLU A 64 4.37 0.14 -2.35
CA GLU A 64 5.61 -0.25 -3.02
C GLU A 64 6.83 -0.04 -2.13
N LEU A 65 6.92 1.11 -1.45
CA LEU A 65 7.97 1.37 -0.48
C LEU A 65 7.92 0.39 0.70
N CYS A 66 6.72 0.07 1.22
CA CYS A 66 6.55 -0.91 2.28
C CYS A 66 7.16 -2.26 1.87
N VAL A 67 6.83 -2.75 0.66
CA VAL A 67 7.40 -4.00 0.13
C VAL A 67 8.92 -3.88 -0.06
N ALA A 68 9.41 -2.77 -0.63
CA ALA A 68 10.83 -2.56 -0.90
C ALA A 68 11.71 -2.59 0.37
N VAL A 69 11.16 -2.15 1.52
CA VAL A 69 11.87 -2.21 2.81
C VAL A 69 11.68 -3.54 3.55
N GLY A 70 11.05 -4.55 2.93
CA GLY A 70 10.82 -5.89 3.49
C GLY A 70 9.51 -6.03 4.26
N GLY A 71 8.52 -5.20 3.93
CA GLY A 71 7.19 -5.17 4.51
C GLY A 71 6.11 -5.80 3.61
N THR A 72 4.85 -5.39 3.81
CA THR A 72 3.68 -5.92 3.09
C THR A 72 2.71 -4.81 2.65
N ILE A 73 1.95 -5.06 1.59
CA ILE A 73 0.92 -4.15 1.05
C ILE A 73 -0.34 -4.07 1.93
N THR A 74 -0.45 -4.92 2.94
CA THR A 74 -1.51 -4.88 3.94
C THR A 74 -1.04 -5.52 5.24
N GLY A 75 -1.35 -4.88 6.35
CA GLY A 75 -1.16 -5.42 7.70
C GLY A 75 -2.41 -6.10 8.23
N GLU A 76 -3.59 -5.53 7.96
CA GLU A 76 -4.84 -5.97 8.60
C GLU A 76 -6.10 -5.86 7.73
N HIS A 77 -6.15 -5.00 6.72
CA HIS A 77 -7.41 -4.76 5.97
C HIS A 77 -7.62 -5.70 4.78
N GLY A 78 -6.56 -6.39 4.34
CA GLY A 78 -6.59 -7.22 3.15
C GLY A 78 -6.36 -6.43 1.85
N VAL A 79 -6.69 -7.08 0.74
CA VAL A 79 -6.36 -6.59 -0.62
C VAL A 79 -7.58 -5.94 -1.29
N GLY A 80 -8.70 -6.66 -1.36
CA GLY A 80 -9.91 -6.17 -2.00
C GLY A 80 -9.69 -5.76 -3.47
N ILE A 81 -10.51 -4.82 -3.94
CA ILE A 81 -10.34 -4.22 -5.28
C ILE A 81 -9.23 -3.16 -5.24
N GLU A 82 -9.16 -2.38 -4.17
CA GLU A 82 -8.24 -1.25 -4.02
C GLU A 82 -6.78 -1.65 -4.25
N LYS A 83 -6.32 -2.78 -3.67
CA LYS A 83 -4.91 -3.17 -3.70
C LYS A 83 -4.60 -4.34 -4.63
N ILE A 84 -5.56 -4.76 -5.46
CA ILE A 84 -5.39 -5.95 -6.30
C ILE A 84 -4.19 -5.79 -7.24
N ASN A 85 -3.96 -4.58 -7.75
CA ASN A 85 -2.82 -4.27 -8.62
C ASN A 85 -1.49 -4.30 -7.86
N SER A 86 -1.49 -3.91 -6.58
CA SER A 86 -0.30 -3.95 -5.71
C SER A 86 0.14 -5.38 -5.36
N MET A 87 -0.70 -6.39 -5.57
CA MET A 87 -0.30 -7.80 -5.42
C MET A 87 0.89 -8.17 -6.31
N CYS A 88 0.99 -7.57 -7.50
CA CYS A 88 2.09 -7.79 -8.44
C CYS A 88 3.43 -7.23 -7.96
N VAL A 89 3.39 -6.32 -6.99
CA VAL A 89 4.59 -5.78 -6.34
C VAL A 89 5.08 -6.72 -5.25
N GLN A 90 4.16 -7.27 -4.45
CA GLN A 90 4.51 -8.12 -3.31
C GLN A 90 4.83 -9.57 -3.70
N PHE A 91 4.11 -10.10 -4.68
CA PHE A 91 4.16 -11.53 -5.00
C PHE A 91 4.73 -11.77 -6.39
N THR A 92 5.47 -12.86 -6.51
CA THR A 92 5.98 -13.35 -7.78
C THR A 92 4.83 -13.89 -8.65
N GLN A 93 5.07 -13.97 -9.95
CA GLN A 93 4.09 -14.58 -10.88
C GLN A 93 3.72 -16.01 -10.47
N THR A 94 4.66 -16.78 -9.92
CA THR A 94 4.41 -18.16 -9.46
C THR A 94 3.42 -18.19 -8.29
N GLU A 95 3.58 -17.29 -7.32
CA GLU A 95 2.66 -17.19 -6.17
C GLU A 95 1.28 -16.70 -6.60
N LEU A 96 1.22 -15.69 -7.47
CA LEU A 96 -0.05 -15.20 -8.04
C LEU A 96 -0.79 -16.32 -8.79
N ASN A 97 -0.08 -17.11 -9.60
CA ASN A 97 -0.66 -18.25 -10.29
C ASN A 97 -1.23 -19.30 -9.32
N ALA A 98 -0.58 -19.51 -8.17
CA ALA A 98 -1.10 -20.41 -7.13
C ALA A 98 -2.40 -19.85 -6.52
N PHE A 99 -2.47 -18.54 -6.25
CA PHE A 99 -3.71 -17.91 -5.76
C PHE A 99 -4.86 -18.05 -6.77
N PHE A 100 -4.60 -17.81 -8.06
CA PHE A 100 -5.59 -18.01 -9.11
C PHE A 100 -6.02 -19.47 -9.25
N ALA A 101 -5.10 -20.43 -9.11
CA ALA A 101 -5.43 -21.86 -9.15
C ALA A 101 -6.39 -22.25 -8.01
N VAL A 102 -6.15 -21.75 -6.79
CA VAL A 102 -7.07 -21.96 -5.65
C VAL A 102 -8.43 -21.32 -5.94
N LYS A 103 -8.47 -20.06 -6.38
CA LYS A 103 -9.74 -19.40 -6.72
C LYS A 103 -10.54 -20.20 -7.75
N LYS A 104 -9.89 -20.64 -8.83
CA LYS A 104 -10.52 -21.43 -9.90
C LYS A 104 -11.04 -22.79 -9.44
N ALA A 105 -10.43 -23.39 -8.41
CA ALA A 105 -10.91 -24.66 -7.86
C ALA A 105 -12.28 -24.53 -7.16
N PHE A 106 -12.60 -23.35 -6.62
CA PHE A 106 -13.86 -23.08 -5.91
C PHE A 106 -14.85 -22.20 -6.68
N ASP A 107 -14.38 -21.45 -7.68
CA ASP A 107 -15.20 -20.57 -8.52
C ASP A 107 -14.75 -20.70 -9.98
N THR A 108 -15.50 -21.48 -10.74
CA THR A 108 -15.14 -21.91 -12.10
C THR A 108 -15.80 -21.07 -13.19
N ALA A 109 -16.76 -20.22 -12.82
CA ALA A 109 -17.54 -19.38 -13.73
C ALA A 109 -16.76 -18.15 -14.19
#